data_AF-A0A7D9M7H2-F1
#
_entry.id   AF-A0A7D9M7H2-F1
#
_cell.length_a   1.000
_cell.length_b   1.000
_cell.length_c   1.000
_cell.angle_alpha   90.00
_cell.angle_beta   90.00
_cell.angle_gamma   90.00
#
_symmetry.space_group_name_H-M   'P 1'
#
loop_
_entity.id
_entity.type
_entity.pdbx_description
1 polymer ?
#
loop_
_entity_poly.entity_id
_entity_poly.type
_entity_poly.pdbx_seq_one_letter_code
_entity_poly.pdbx_strand_id
1 'polypeptide(L)'
;MATAEGLFGHVGEFNSEREKFKSYVERMEMFFTANNVVETPGEANVVANQIVSDRKRAIFLTEIGPDVYSTLSNLLVPAKPKDTSLTNIVQALEKHFNPAPLEIAESFHFGTRIVKNL
;
A
#
# COMPACT_ATOMS: atom_id res chain seq x y z
N MET A 1 30.00 -12.90 -11.95
CA MET A 1 28.76 -13.69 -11.79
C MET A 1 27.82 -12.90 -10.90
N ALA A 2 26.58 -12.65 -11.30
CA ALA A 2 25.59 -12.04 -10.41
C ALA A 2 25.15 -13.10 -9.40
N THR A 3 25.48 -12.91 -8.13
CA THR A 3 24.95 -13.74 -7.05
C THR A 3 23.46 -13.43 -6.91
N ALA A 4 22.61 -14.44 -7.11
CA ALA A 4 21.19 -14.31 -6.82
C ALA A 4 21.01 -14.28 -5.30
N GLU A 5 20.95 -13.08 -4.72
CA GLU A 5 20.61 -12.91 -3.31
C GLU A 5 19.09 -13.07 -3.16
N GLY A 6 18.68 -14.21 -2.60
CA GLY A 6 17.29 -14.47 -2.23
C GLY A 6 16.80 -13.48 -1.18
N LEU A 7 15.50 -13.20 -1.19
CA LEU A 7 14.86 -12.43 -0.11
C LEU A 7 14.78 -13.29 1.15
N PHE A 8 15.01 -12.68 2.30
CA PHE A 8 14.85 -13.29 3.61
C PHE A 8 13.47 -12.96 4.18
N GLY A 9 12.60 -13.97 4.27
CA GLY A 9 11.29 -13.88 4.92
C GLY A 9 10.19 -13.23 4.07
N HIS A 10 9.06 -12.94 4.72
CA HIS A 10 7.87 -12.31 4.13
C HIS A 10 7.28 -11.29 5.11
N VAL A 11 6.57 -10.30 4.60
CA VAL A 11 5.84 -9.30 5.38
C VAL A 11 4.45 -9.85 5.74
N GLY A 12 3.87 -10.64 4.85
CA GLY A 12 2.49 -11.12 4.98
C GLY A 12 1.49 -10.05 4.55
N GLU A 13 0.31 -10.49 4.14
CA GLU A 13 -0.70 -9.66 3.48
C GLU A 13 -1.25 -8.54 4.36
N PHE A 14 -1.67 -7.44 3.71
CA PHE A 14 -2.36 -6.37 4.40
C PHE A 14 -3.75 -6.83 4.84
N ASN A 15 -4.10 -6.58 6.09
CA ASN A 15 -5.45 -6.83 6.62
C ASN A 15 -5.93 -5.58 7.38
N SER A 16 -6.95 -4.93 6.84
CA SER A 16 -7.53 -3.69 7.39
C SER A 16 -8.21 -3.86 8.76
N GLU A 17 -8.56 -5.09 9.15
CA GLU A 17 -9.09 -5.39 10.48
C GLU A 17 -7.97 -5.50 11.53
N ARG A 18 -6.73 -5.74 11.10
CA ARG A 18 -5.58 -6.03 11.98
C ARG A 18 -4.58 -4.88 12.06
N GLU A 19 -4.45 -4.08 11.01
CA GLU A 19 -3.53 -2.95 10.99
C GLU A 19 -4.02 -1.78 10.14
N LYS A 20 -3.47 -0.60 10.40
CA LYS A 20 -3.65 0.58 9.53
C LYS A 20 -2.78 0.42 8.30
N PHE A 21 -3.26 0.86 7.13
CA PHE A 21 -2.49 0.78 5.89
C PHE A 21 -1.11 1.46 5.98
N LYS A 22 -1.02 2.59 6.69
CA LYS A 22 0.27 3.25 6.94
C LYS A 22 1.26 2.36 7.71
N SER A 23 0.80 1.62 8.72
CA SER A 23 1.63 0.68 9.46
C SER A 23 2.10 -0.47 8.57
N TYR A 24 1.26 -0.94 7.65
CA TYR A 24 1.66 -1.93 6.65
C TYR A 24 2.79 -1.41 5.74
N VAL A 25 2.68 -0.17 5.26
CA VAL A 25 3.72 0.46 4.44
C VAL A 25 5.05 0.57 5.20
N GLU A 26 5.02 0.95 6.48
CA GLU A 26 6.22 0.98 7.34
C GLU A 26 6.88 -0.41 7.45
N ARG A 27 6.09 -1.50 7.58
CA ARG A 27 6.64 -2.87 7.59
C ARG A 27 7.29 -3.24 6.26
N MET A 28 6.71 -2.82 5.13
CA MET A 28 7.29 -3.02 3.80
C MET A 28 8.63 -2.27 3.64
N GLU A 29 8.72 -1.03 4.14
CA GLU A 29 9.96 -0.25 4.13
C GLU A 29 11.07 -0.91 4.96
N MET A 30 10.72 -1.46 6.13
CA MET A 30 11.64 -2.24 6.95
C MET A 30 12.09 -3.52 6.25
N PHE A 31 11.18 -4.20 5.54
CA PHE A 31 11.50 -5.39 4.76
C PHE A 31 12.46 -5.09 3.61
N PHE A 32 12.25 -4.00 2.88
CA PHE A 32 13.18 -3.56 1.84
C PHE A 32 14.56 -3.26 2.43
N THR A 33 14.60 -2.57 3.56
CA THR A 33 15.85 -2.24 4.26
C THR A 33 16.60 -3.50 4.69
N ALA A 34 15.90 -4.45 5.33
CA ALA A 34 16.49 -5.71 5.79
C ALA A 34 17.04 -6.57 4.64
N ASN A 35 16.50 -6.41 3.44
CA ASN A 35 16.89 -7.14 2.23
C ASN A 35 17.81 -6.33 1.29
N ASN A 36 18.39 -5.23 1.75
CA ASN A 36 19.25 -4.34 0.95
C ASN A 36 18.59 -3.86 -0.36
N VAL A 37 17.26 -3.74 -0.39
CA VAL A 37 16.49 -3.20 -1.51
C VAL A 37 16.33 -1.69 -1.29
N VAL A 38 17.45 -0.96 -1.31
CA VAL A 38 17.51 0.47 -1.01
C VAL A 38 18.19 1.24 -2.15
N GLU A 39 17.72 2.46 -2.39
CA GLU A 39 18.28 3.33 -3.42
C GLU A 39 19.55 4.00 -2.89
N THR A 40 20.54 4.18 -3.76
CA THR A 40 21.80 4.85 -3.42
C THR A 40 21.82 6.27 -3.99
N PRO A 41 22.09 7.31 -3.20
CA PRO A 41 22.17 8.68 -3.70
C PRO A 41 23.25 8.86 -4.78
N GLY A 42 23.07 9.85 -5.66
CA GLY A 42 24.05 10.24 -6.66
C GLY A 42 23.64 9.90 -8.10
N GLU A 43 23.99 10.79 -9.03
CA GLU A 43 23.60 10.71 -10.45
C GLU A 43 24.17 9.46 -11.15
N ALA A 44 25.29 8.93 -10.67
CA ALA A 44 25.87 7.69 -11.17
C ALA A 44 24.99 6.45 -10.90
N ASN A 45 24.04 6.53 -9.97
CA ASN A 45 23.21 5.40 -9.54
C ASN A 45 21.83 5.34 -10.20
N VAL A 46 21.52 6.21 -11.17
CA VAL A 46 20.17 6.29 -11.78
C VAL A 46 19.69 4.93 -12.30
N VAL A 47 20.52 4.20 -13.06
CA VAL A 47 20.15 2.89 -13.61
C VAL A 47 19.97 1.84 -12.50
N ALA A 48 20.84 1.85 -11.48
CA ALA A 48 20.76 0.94 -10.35
C ALA A 48 19.49 1.20 -9.51
N ASN A 49 19.18 2.47 -9.26
CA ASN A 49 17.99 2.87 -8.50
C ASN A 49 16.71 2.51 -9.25
N GLN A 50 16.69 2.61 -10.58
CA GLN A 50 15.53 2.14 -11.35
C GLN A 50 15.26 0.65 -11.13
N ILE A 51 16.31 -0.20 -11.13
CA ILE A 51 16.18 -1.64 -10.83
C ILE A 51 15.66 -1.85 -9.40
N VAL A 52 16.15 -1.06 -8.43
CA VAL A 52 15.67 -1.11 -7.04
C VAL A 52 14.20 -0.72 -6.96
N SER A 53 13.77 0.37 -7.60
CA SER A 53 12.36 0.80 -7.60
C SER A 53 11.45 -0.23 -8.26
N ASP A 54 11.90 -0.89 -9.32
CA ASP A 54 11.19 -2.01 -9.96
C ASP A 54 11.07 -3.22 -9.04
N ARG A 55 12.16 -3.55 -8.31
CA ARG A 55 12.16 -4.64 -7.32
C ARG A 55 11.22 -4.33 -6.15
N LYS A 56 11.25 -3.12 -5.60
CA LYS A 56 10.32 -2.69 -4.53
C LYS A 56 8.87 -2.82 -4.98
N ARG A 57 8.55 -2.35 -6.20
CA ARG A 57 7.20 -2.46 -6.78
C ARG A 57 6.75 -3.91 -6.90
N ALA A 58 7.60 -4.77 -7.47
CA ALA A 58 7.28 -6.18 -7.64
C ALA A 58 6.99 -6.86 -6.30
N ILE A 59 7.88 -6.67 -5.31
CA ILE A 59 7.71 -7.22 -3.96
C ILE A 59 6.44 -6.70 -3.29
N PHE A 60 6.18 -5.40 -3.35
CA PHE A 60 4.97 -4.80 -2.78
C PHE A 60 3.70 -5.41 -3.39
N LEU A 61 3.62 -5.49 -4.72
CA LEU A 61 2.46 -6.05 -5.42
C LEU A 61 2.21 -7.53 -5.10
N THR A 62 3.26 -8.29 -4.74
CA THR A 62 3.11 -9.69 -4.33
C THR A 62 2.76 -9.84 -2.85
N GLU A 63 3.28 -8.97 -1.98
CA GLU A 63 3.06 -9.05 -0.53
C GLU A 63 1.71 -8.46 -0.08
N ILE A 64 1.08 -7.56 -0.86
CA ILE A 64 -0.20 -6.94 -0.45
C ILE A 64 -1.38 -7.91 -0.39
N GLY A 65 -1.28 -9.07 -1.04
CA GLY A 65 -2.34 -10.07 -1.12
C GLY A 65 -3.35 -9.82 -2.26
N PRO A 66 -4.11 -10.87 -2.65
CA PRO A 66 -4.97 -10.86 -3.83
C PRO A 66 -6.13 -9.87 -3.74
N ASP A 67 -6.74 -9.72 -2.56
CA ASP A 67 -7.90 -8.84 -2.36
C ASP A 67 -7.51 -7.37 -2.55
N VAL A 68 -6.39 -6.97 -1.95
CA VAL A 68 -5.85 -5.60 -2.06
C VAL A 68 -5.35 -5.33 -3.48
N TYR A 69 -4.73 -6.32 -4.12
CA TYR A 69 -4.33 -6.21 -5.53
C TYR A 69 -5.53 -6.03 -6.47
N SER A 70 -6.64 -6.72 -6.22
CA SER A 70 -7.89 -6.56 -6.98
C SER A 70 -8.45 -5.14 -6.82
N THR A 71 -8.53 -4.64 -5.59
CA THR A 71 -8.93 -3.25 -5.30
C THR A 71 -8.02 -2.25 -6.01
N LEU A 72 -6.70 -2.41 -5.92
CA LEU A 72 -5.74 -1.56 -6.62
C LEU A 72 -5.95 -1.56 -8.13
N SER A 73 -6.20 -2.73 -8.72
CA SER A 73 -6.43 -2.87 -10.16
C SER A 73 -7.66 -2.07 -10.62
N ASN A 74 -8.73 -2.07 -9.82
CA ASN A 74 -9.93 -1.28 -10.09
C ASN A 74 -9.67 0.23 -9.92
N LEU A 75 -8.86 0.62 -8.94
CA LEU A 75 -8.51 2.03 -8.69
C LEU A 75 -7.64 2.65 -9.80
N LEU A 76 -6.86 1.83 -10.51
CA LEU A 76 -5.87 2.32 -11.47
C LEU A 76 -6.35 2.33 -12.94
N VAL A 77 -7.56 1.87 -13.24
CA VAL A 77 -8.09 1.82 -14.62
C VAL A 77 -7.96 3.21 -15.30
N PRO A 78 -7.42 3.30 -16.54
CA PRO A 78 -7.04 2.21 -17.46
C PRO A 78 -5.59 1.68 -17.31
N ALA A 79 -4.81 2.22 -16.40
CA ALA A 79 -3.45 1.75 -16.12
C ALA A 79 -3.45 0.41 -15.35
N LYS A 80 -2.31 -0.28 -15.37
CA LYS A 80 -2.11 -1.56 -14.65
C LYS A 80 -1.21 -1.35 -13.43
N PRO A 81 -1.44 -2.08 -12.31
CA PRO A 81 -0.58 -1.97 -11.12
C PRO A 81 0.90 -2.18 -11.42
N LYS A 82 1.25 -3.18 -12.24
CA LYS A 82 2.64 -3.49 -12.58
C LYS A 82 3.38 -2.38 -13.34
N ASP A 83 2.62 -1.52 -14.04
CA ASP A 83 3.12 -0.44 -14.89
C ASP A 83 3.02 0.93 -14.17
N THR A 84 2.60 0.95 -12.90
CA THR A 84 2.42 2.17 -12.08
C THR A 84 3.52 2.28 -11.04
N SER A 85 4.04 3.48 -10.76
CA SER A 85 5.10 3.67 -9.76
C SER A 85 4.63 3.24 -8.36
N LEU A 86 5.56 2.74 -7.53
CA LEU A 86 5.25 2.32 -6.17
C LEU A 86 4.63 3.46 -5.34
N THR A 87 5.14 4.69 -5.50
CA THR A 87 4.59 5.88 -4.84
C THR A 87 3.12 6.09 -5.17
N ASN A 88 2.75 6.01 -6.45
CA ASN A 88 1.36 6.21 -6.88
C ASN A 88 0.46 5.05 -6.42
N ILE A 89 1.00 3.82 -6.38
CA ILE A 89 0.30 2.66 -5.82
C ILE A 89 -0.02 2.88 -4.34
N VAL A 90 0.97 3.25 -3.53
CA VAL A 90 0.80 3.49 -2.09
C VAL A 90 -0.21 4.61 -1.86
N GLN A 91 -0.13 5.72 -2.61
CA GLN A 91 -1.08 6.84 -2.48
C GLN A 91 -2.51 6.43 -2.83
N ALA A 92 -2.72 5.64 -3.89
CA ALA A 92 -4.05 5.17 -4.28
C ALA A 92 -4.68 4.29 -3.19
N LEU A 93 -3.91 3.37 -2.62
CA LEU A 93 -4.36 2.50 -1.55
C LEU A 93 -4.57 3.25 -0.23
N GLU A 94 -3.70 4.20 0.10
CA GLU A 94 -3.84 5.04 1.30
C GLU A 94 -5.13 5.86 1.24
N LYS A 95 -5.43 6.47 0.09
CA LYS A 95 -6.70 7.19 -0.13
C LYS A 95 -7.92 6.27 0.01
N HIS A 96 -7.81 5.01 -0.39
CA HIS A 96 -8.89 4.04 -0.31
C HIS A 96 -9.15 3.53 1.11
N PHE A 97 -8.10 3.14 1.83
CA PHE A 97 -8.21 2.57 3.19
C PHE A 97 -8.25 3.62 4.30
N ASN A 98 -7.94 4.88 3.99
CA ASN A 98 -8.07 6.00 4.91
C ASN A 98 -8.86 7.14 4.24
N PRO A 99 -10.16 6.92 3.92
CA PRO A 99 -10.97 7.97 3.34
C PRO A 99 -11.08 9.13 4.33
N ALA A 100 -10.96 10.36 3.83
CA ALA A 100 -11.23 11.54 4.64
C ALA A 100 -12.63 11.41 5.27
N PRO A 101 -12.81 11.75 6.56
CA PRO A 101 -14.12 11.73 7.19
C PRO A 101 -15.10 12.54 6.34
N LEU A 102 -16.19 11.91 5.90
CA LEU A 102 -17.25 12.59 5.17
C LEU A 102 -17.99 13.51 6.14
N GLU A 103 -17.88 14.82 5.95
CA GLU A 103 -18.54 15.87 6.73
C GLU A 103 -20.09 15.75 6.74
N ILE A 104 -20.66 14.86 5.92
CA ILE A 104 -22.12 14.64 5.78
C ILE A 104 -22.61 13.46 6.66
N ALA A 105 -21.72 12.62 7.20
CA ALA A 105 -22.10 11.52 8.09
C ALA A 105 -22.48 11.99 9.51
N GLU A 106 -22.12 13.22 9.90
CA GLU A 106 -22.50 13.79 11.20
C GLU A 106 -23.99 14.22 11.27
N SER A 107 -24.67 14.37 10.13
CA SER A 107 -26.07 14.82 10.10
C SER A 107 -27.12 13.70 10.18
N PHE A 108 -26.72 12.42 10.09
CA PHE A 108 -27.65 11.27 10.04
C PHE A 108 -27.73 10.46 11.34
N HIS A 109 -27.38 11.05 12.49
CA HIS A 109 -27.51 10.38 13.81
C HIS A 109 -28.65 10.90 14.70
N PHE A 110 -29.59 11.70 14.18
CA PHE A 110 -30.79 12.09 14.94
C PHE A 110 -32.03 11.29 14.51
N GLY A 111 -31.94 9.96 14.64
CA GLY A 111 -33.08 9.05 14.63
C GLY A 111 -33.81 9.08 15.99
N THR A 112 -34.90 9.85 16.04
CA THR A 112 -36.14 9.59 16.79
C THR A 112 -36.06 8.80 18.10
N ARG A 113 -36.22 9.48 19.25
CA ARG A 113 -36.89 8.89 20.41
C ARG A 113 -38.38 9.21 20.34
N ILE A 114 -39.17 8.27 19.83
CA ILE A 114 -40.57 8.15 20.22
C ILE A 114 -40.57 7.38 21.54
N VAL A 115 -40.83 8.05 22.64
CA VAL A 115 -41.45 7.42 23.81
C VAL A 115 -42.71 8.22 24.13
N LYS A 116 -43.85 7.60 23.84
CA LYS A 116 -45.20 8.04 24.22
C LYS A 116 -45.34 7.95 25.74
N ASN A 117 -45.96 8.96 26.32
CA ASN A 117 -46.45 8.99 27.71
C ASN A 117 -47.27 7.75 28.07
N LEU A 118 -47.15 7.30 29.33
CA LEU A 118 -48.26 7.12 30.28
C LEU A 118 -47.69 7.22 31.70
#